data_AF-A0A7W0F7T1-F1
#
_entry.id   AF-A0A7W0F7T1-F1
#
_cell.length_a   1.000
_cell.length_b   1.000
_cell.length_c   1.000
_cell.angle_alpha   90.00
_cell.angle_beta   90.00
_cell.angle_gamma   90.00
#
_symmetry.space_group_name_H-M   'P 1'
#
loop_
_entity.id
_entity.type
_entity.pdbx_description
1 polymer ?
#
loop_
_entity_poly.entity_id
_entity_poly.type
_entity_poly.pdbx_seq_one_letter_code
_entity_poly.pdbx_strand_id
1 'polypeptide(L)'
;MTLADILLLAVLVLISISGFIFIKKAFPQGKDVKIEVNGKLAYKLPLNNNAIIAVKGINGDTVVEIKNRKVRIKESPCPNKICVHTGWIDRGAVICLPNRVTVF
;
A
#
# COMPACT_ATOMS: atom_id res chain seq x y z
N MET A 1 -19.54 -42.98 -2.16
CA MET A 1 -19.73 -41.63 -2.72
C MET A 1 -20.46 -41.81 -4.03
N THR A 2 -21.65 -41.22 -4.20
CA THR A 2 -22.35 -41.33 -5.48
C THR A 2 -21.65 -40.44 -6.53
N LEU A 3 -21.77 -40.78 -7.82
CA LEU A 3 -21.23 -39.95 -8.91
C LEU A 3 -21.75 -38.50 -8.85
N ALA A 4 -22.98 -38.31 -8.37
CA ALA A 4 -23.58 -37.01 -8.15
C ALA A 4 -22.87 -36.20 -7.05
N ASP A 5 -22.48 -36.85 -5.94
CA ASP A 5 -21.72 -36.19 -4.87
C ASP A 5 -20.36 -35.69 -5.36
N ILE A 6 -19.68 -36.51 -6.19
CA ILE A 6 -18.37 -36.16 -6.78
C ILE A 6 -18.51 -35.00 -7.76
N LEU A 7 -19.56 -35.00 -8.60
CA LEU A 7 -19.84 -33.93 -9.55
C LEU A 7 -20.13 -32.60 -8.82
N LEU A 8 -20.96 -32.66 -7.77
CA LEU A 8 -21.33 -31.48 -6.98
C LEU A 8 -20.11 -30.89 -6.28
N LEU A 9 -19.27 -31.74 -5.68
CA LEU A 9 -18.03 -31.31 -5.03
C LEU A 9 -17.04 -30.68 -6.04
N ALA A 10 -16.87 -31.29 -7.21
CA ALA A 10 -16.00 -30.75 -8.25
C ALA A 10 -16.45 -29.37 -8.74
N VAL A 11 -17.77 -29.17 -8.95
CA VAL A 11 -18.33 -27.87 -9.35
C VAL A 11 -18.12 -26.82 -8.25
N LEU A 12 -18.36 -27.17 -6.98
CA LEU A 12 -18.17 -26.27 -5.85
C LEU A 12 -16.71 -25.80 -5.72
N VAL A 13 -15.76 -26.72 -5.90
CA VAL A 13 -14.32 -26.42 -5.90
C VAL A 13 -13.94 -25.51 -7.06
N LEU A 14 -14.45 -25.78 -8.27
CA LEU A 14 -14.20 -24.92 -9.45
C LEU A 14 -14.72 -23.50 -9.24
N ILE A 15 -15.94 -23.34 -8.70
CA ILE A 15 -16.52 -22.04 -8.39
C ILE A 15 -15.64 -21.31 -7.36
N SER A 16 -15.24 -22.00 -6.29
CA SER A 16 -14.38 -21.43 -5.25
C SER A 16 -13.04 -20.92 -5.80
N ILE A 17 -12.37 -21.73 -6.63
CA ILE A 17 -11.09 -21.36 -7.25
C ILE A 17 -11.27 -20.16 -8.20
N SER A 18 -12.35 -20.16 -8.99
CA SER A 18 -12.65 -19.06 -9.92
C SER A 18 -12.86 -17.74 -9.18
N GLY A 19 -13.56 -17.77 -8.03
CA GLY A 19 -13.75 -16.61 -7.16
C GLY A 19 -12.45 -16.01 -6.66
N PHE A 20 -11.49 -16.85 -6.24
CA PHE A 20 -10.16 -16.39 -5.80
C PHE A 20 -9.38 -15.67 -6.90
N ILE A 21 -9.46 -16.16 -8.14
CA ILE A 21 -8.79 -15.53 -9.30
C ILE A 21 -9.44 -14.18 -9.63
N PHE A 22 -10.78 -14.11 -9.57
CA PHE A 22 -11.51 -12.88 -9.84
C PHE A 22 -11.23 -11.77 -8.82
N ILE A 23 -11.12 -12.10 -7.53
CA ILE A 23 -10.82 -11.12 -6.47
C ILE A 23 -9.47 -10.41 -6.71
N LYS A 24 -8.44 -11.14 -7.14
CA LYS A 24 -7.12 -10.53 -7.43
C LYS A 24 -7.16 -9.55 -8.61
N LYS A 25 -8.02 -9.79 -9.60
CA LYS A 25 -8.21 -8.87 -10.74
C LYS A 25 -9.10 -7.67 -10.40
N ALA A 26 -10.08 -7.85 -9.51
CA ALA A 26 -11.01 -6.80 -9.11
C ALA A 26 -10.35 -5.69 -8.25
N PHE A 27 -9.28 -6.02 -7.52
CA PHE A 27 -8.52 -5.06 -6.69
C PHE A 27 -7.09 -4.88 -7.19
N PRO A 28 -6.88 -4.21 -8.34
CA PRO A 28 -5.54 -3.91 -8.84
C PRO A 28 -4.80 -3.01 -7.85
N GLN A 29 -3.49 -3.24 -7.70
CA GLN A 29 -2.63 -2.33 -6.93
C GLN A 29 -2.69 -0.91 -7.50
N GLY A 30 -2.58 0.09 -6.62
CA GLY A 30 -2.49 1.50 -7.00
C GLY A 30 -1.37 1.72 -8.02
N LYS A 31 -1.61 2.62 -8.98
CA LYS A 31 -0.61 2.98 -10.00
C LYS A 31 0.40 4.00 -9.50
N ASP A 32 -0.03 4.84 -8.56
CA ASP A 32 0.70 6.00 -8.09
C ASP A 32 0.78 5.99 -6.57
N VAL A 33 1.90 6.49 -6.05
CA VAL A 33 2.08 6.91 -4.67
C VAL A 33 1.78 8.40 -4.59
N LYS A 34 0.91 8.78 -3.65
CA LYS A 34 0.60 10.16 -3.31
C LYS A 34 1.22 10.49 -1.96
N ILE A 35 1.80 11.67 -1.89
CA ILE A 35 2.35 12.22 -0.65
C ILE A 35 1.62 13.52 -0.39
N GLU A 36 0.94 13.58 0.75
CA GLU A 36 0.26 14.77 1.23
C GLU A 36 1.00 15.38 2.40
N VAL A 37 1.06 16.71 2.40
CA VAL A 37 1.56 17.50 3.52
C VAL A 37 0.44 18.42 3.97
N ASN A 38 0.07 18.32 5.24
CA ASN A 38 -1.01 19.12 5.83
C ASN A 38 -2.34 19.00 5.04
N GLY A 39 -2.66 17.78 4.57
CA GLY A 39 -3.88 17.49 3.81
C GLY A 39 -3.89 18.03 2.37
N LYS A 40 -2.76 18.50 1.85
CA LYS A 40 -2.61 18.94 0.46
C LYS A 40 -1.66 18.02 -0.29
N LEU A 41 -2.03 17.63 -1.51
CA LEU A 41 -1.18 16.82 -2.38
C LEU A 41 0.11 17.59 -2.70
N ALA A 42 1.24 17.07 -2.23
CA ALA A 42 2.56 17.64 -2.46
C ALA A 42 3.29 16.91 -3.59
N TYR A 43 3.21 15.58 -3.62
CA TYR A 43 3.81 14.76 -4.67
C TYR A 43 2.86 13.67 -5.16
N LYS A 44 2.99 13.35 -6.44
CA LYS A 44 2.35 12.20 -7.07
C LYS A 44 3.37 11.51 -7.96
N LEU A 45 3.67 10.25 -7.67
CA LEU A 45 4.77 9.53 -8.30
C LEU A 45 4.29 8.14 -8.74
N PRO A 46 4.73 7.64 -9.89
CA PRO A 46 4.38 6.29 -10.31
C PRO A 46 5.00 5.26 -9.35
N LEU A 47 4.19 4.33 -8.85
CA LEU A 47 4.60 3.26 -7.92
C LEU A 47 5.68 2.34 -8.52
N ASN A 48 5.78 2.31 -9.86
CA ASN A 48 6.73 1.49 -10.59
C ASN A 48 8.15 2.09 -10.62
N ASN A 49 8.32 3.36 -10.23
CA ASN A 49 9.63 4.00 -10.19
C ASN A 49 10.18 4.01 -8.77
N ASN A 50 11.37 3.44 -8.61
CA ASN A 50 12.08 3.52 -7.34
C ASN A 50 12.56 4.97 -7.13
N ALA A 51 12.30 5.54 -5.96
CA ALA A 51 12.64 6.92 -5.64
C ALA A 51 12.84 7.10 -4.13
N ILE A 52 13.73 8.03 -3.76
CA ILE A 52 13.89 8.50 -2.38
C ILE A 52 13.70 10.00 -2.39
N ILE A 53 12.77 10.50 -1.59
CA ILE A 53 12.34 11.90 -1.62
C ILE A 53 12.27 12.44 -0.20
N ALA A 54 12.90 13.59 0.02
CA ALA A 54 12.75 14.35 1.24
C ALA A 54 11.52 15.26 1.11
N VAL A 55 10.57 15.09 2.03
CA VAL A 55 9.30 15.81 2.06
C VAL A 55 9.32 16.71 3.29
N LYS A 56 9.23 18.03 3.07
CA LYS A 56 9.26 19.00 4.15
C LYS A 56 7.91 19.02 4.89
N GLY A 57 7.89 18.48 6.10
CA GLY A 57 6.74 18.57 7.00
C GLY A 57 6.88 19.71 8.02
N ILE A 58 5.93 19.80 8.95
CA ILE A 58 5.88 20.89 9.95
C ILE A 58 7.08 20.87 10.91
N ASN A 59 7.54 19.70 11.31
CA ASN A 59 8.60 19.49 12.29
C ASN A 59 9.96 19.17 11.65
N GLY A 60 10.06 19.23 10.32
CA GLY A 60 11.26 18.93 9.56
C GLY A 60 11.03 17.92 8.43
N ASP A 61 12.12 17.44 7.86
CA ASP A 61 12.08 16.62 6.66
C ASP A 61 11.72 15.15 6.96
N THR A 62 10.76 14.61 6.22
CA THR A 62 10.42 13.19 6.21
C THR A 62 10.90 12.55 4.93
N VAL A 63 11.75 11.53 5.05
CA VAL A 63 12.30 10.80 3.91
C VAL A 63 11.35 9.66 3.55
N VAL A 64 10.77 9.74 2.37
CA VAL A 64 9.89 8.72 1.78
C VAL A 64 10.69 7.91 0.77
N GLU A 65 10.57 6.60 0.81
CA GLU A 65 11.24 5.69 -0.11
C GLU A 65 10.21 4.80 -0.82
N ILE A 66 10.23 4.84 -2.15
CA ILE A 66 9.47 3.98 -3.05
C ILE A 66 10.44 2.95 -3.62
N LYS A 67 10.15 1.66 -3.46
CA LYS A 67 10.97 0.57 -3.99
C LYS A 67 10.12 -0.67 -4.26
N ASN A 68 10.34 -1.33 -5.40
CA ASN A 68 9.69 -2.60 -5.75
C ASN A 68 8.15 -2.56 -5.63
N ARG A 69 7.55 -1.46 -6.10
CA ARG A 69 6.10 -1.20 -5.99
C ARG A 69 5.56 -1.15 -4.56
N LYS A 70 6.40 -0.75 -3.61
CA LYS A 70 6.05 -0.49 -2.22
C LYS A 70 6.56 0.88 -1.82
N VAL A 71 5.95 1.47 -0.81
CA VAL A 71 6.39 2.74 -0.23
C VAL A 71 6.56 2.60 1.28
N ARG A 72 7.53 3.32 1.84
CA ARG A 72 7.70 3.47 3.28
C ARG A 72 8.16 4.87 3.64
N ILE A 73 7.97 5.23 4.90
CA ILE A 73 8.71 6.35 5.49
C ILE A 73 10.03 5.80 6.02
N LYS A 74 11.14 6.18 5.38
CA LYS A 74 12.49 5.74 5.78
C LYS A 74 12.97 6.47 7.03
N GLU A 75 12.67 7.78 7.12
CA GLU A 75 13.09 8.62 8.23
C GLU A 75 12.09 9.76 8.45
N SER A 76 11.89 10.18 9.70
CA SER A 76 11.04 11.31 10.06
C SER A 76 11.46 11.87 11.42
N PRO A 77 11.40 13.20 11.68
CA PRO A 77 11.76 13.80 12.96
C PRO A 77 10.79 13.50 14.11
N CYS A 78 9.72 12.72 13.88
CA CYS A 78 8.73 12.43 14.91
C CYS A 78 9.31 11.58 16.06
N PRO A 79 8.89 11.82 17.32
CA PRO A 79 9.48 11.16 18.49
C PRO A 79 9.18 9.65 18.51
N ASN A 80 7.94 9.26 18.18
CA ASN A 80 7.50 7.88 18.33
C ASN A 80 7.90 6.98 17.15
N LYS A 81 8.36 7.56 16.04
CA LYS A 81 8.79 6.85 14.82
C LYS A 81 7.81 5.78 14.30
N ILE A 82 6.52 5.86 14.66
CA ILE A 82 5.49 4.85 14.31
C ILE A 82 5.43 4.64 12.79
N CYS A 83 5.46 5.73 12.03
CA CYS A 83 5.43 5.69 10.58
C CYS A 83 6.68 5.03 9.97
N VAL A 84 7.84 5.15 10.62
CA VAL A 84 9.08 4.48 10.21
C VAL A 84 8.99 2.98 10.53
N HIS A 85 8.51 2.65 11.73
CA HIS A 85 8.34 1.27 12.18
C HIS A 85 7.26 0.50 11.41
N THR A 86 6.29 1.21 10.80
CA THR A 86 5.29 0.58 9.91
C THR A 86 5.95 -0.11 8.73
N GLY A 87 7.09 0.40 8.26
CA GLY A 87 7.86 -0.21 7.20
C GLY A 87 7.18 -0.11 5.83
N TRP A 88 7.34 -1.15 5.01
CA TRP A 88 6.87 -1.18 3.63
C TRP A 88 5.38 -1.47 3.53
N ILE A 89 4.66 -0.59 2.84
CA ILE A 89 3.28 -0.82 2.43
C ILE A 89 3.17 -0.95 0.91
N ASP A 90 2.30 -1.83 0.45
CA ASP A 90 1.91 -1.98 -0.96
C ASP A 90 0.44 -1.56 -1.20
N ARG A 91 -0.33 -1.36 -0.12
CA ARG A 91 -1.71 -0.88 -0.08
C ARG A 91 -1.95 -0.10 1.21
N GLY A 92 -2.92 0.80 1.21
CA GLY A 92 -3.30 1.59 2.38
C GLY A 92 -2.45 2.86 2.51
N ALA A 93 -2.29 3.36 3.73
CA ALA A 93 -1.62 4.62 4.01
C ALA A 93 -0.66 4.50 5.21
N VAL A 94 0.46 5.21 5.14
CA VAL A 94 1.35 5.48 6.29
C VAL A 94 1.24 6.95 6.64
N ILE A 95 0.92 7.24 7.91
CA ILE A 95 0.65 8.59 8.38
C ILE A 95 1.69 8.95 9.45
N CYS A 96 2.43 10.03 9.21
CA CYS A 96 3.27 10.68 10.20
C CYS A 96 2.51 11.87 10.81
N LEU A 97 1.65 11.57 11.79
CA LEU A 97 0.73 12.55 12.37
C LEU A 97 1.44 13.81 12.91
N PRO A 98 2.54 13.75 13.68
CA PRO A 98 3.20 14.94 14.20
C PRO A 98 3.76 15.83 13.10
N ASN A 99 4.22 15.24 11.99
CA ASN A 99 4.79 15.99 10.88
C ASN A 99 3.75 16.38 9.80
N ARG A 100 2.49 15.94 9.97
CA ARG A 100 1.38 16.05 9.01
C ARG A 100 1.74 15.57 7.60
N VAL A 101 2.49 14.47 7.51
CA VAL A 101 2.82 13.83 6.23
C VAL A 101 2.05 12.52 6.11
N THR A 102 1.36 12.32 4.99
CA THR A 102 0.58 11.11 4.71
C THR A 102 1.01 10.54 3.35
N VAL A 103 1.26 9.24 3.29
CA VAL A 103 1.73 8.54 2.08
C VAL A 103 0.80 7.36 1.78
N PHE A 104 0.27 7.27 0.56
CA PHE A 104 -0.72 6.23 0.16
C PHE A 104 -0.76 5.98 -1.35
#